data_AF-A0A1A8RJN9-F1
#
_entry.id   AF-A0A1A8RJN9-F1
#
_cell.length_a   1.000
_cell.length_b   1.000
_cell.length_c   1.000
_cell.angle_alpha   90.00
_cell.angle_beta   90.00
_cell.angle_gamma   90.00
#
_symmetry.space_group_name_H-M   'P 1'
#
loop_
_entity.id
_entity.type
_entity.pdbx_description
1 polymer ?
#
loop_
_entity_poly.entity_id
_entity_poly.type
_entity_poly.pdbx_seq_one_letter_code
_entity_poly.pdbx_strand_id
1 'polypeptide(L)'
;CSPNAQTGRSKLQNKRATLNQQIIKQMRMRAGAENLLKATNNNKVKEMVLLELSYINADLQRLMGQLEGLNSSMEVYQNTEETANIPLIALGLKETKEIDFSSPFKDFILEHYSEDGRSFEEELADLMDLRQSCRTPS
;
A
#
# COMPACT_ATOMS: atom_id res chain seq x y z
N CYS A 1 -13.93 -18.54 26.51
CA CYS A 1 -12.85 -17.77 25.88
C CYS A 1 -11.61 -17.79 26.78
N SER A 2 -10.50 -18.37 26.33
CA SER A 2 -9.26 -18.44 27.10
C SER A 2 -8.58 -17.06 27.13
N PRO A 3 -8.32 -16.45 28.30
CA PRO A 3 -7.72 -15.12 28.41
C PRO A 3 -6.28 -15.04 27.88
N ASN A 4 -5.65 -16.19 27.62
CA ASN A 4 -4.27 -16.30 27.13
C ASN A 4 -4.17 -16.63 25.63
N ALA A 5 -5.27 -16.65 24.88
CA ALA A 5 -5.22 -16.85 23.44
C ALA A 5 -4.70 -15.55 22.77
N GLN A 6 -3.44 -15.54 22.35
CA GLN A 6 -2.90 -14.44 21.54
C GLN A 6 -3.67 -14.36 20.22
N THR A 7 -4.54 -13.36 20.09
CA THR A 7 -5.20 -13.02 18.82
C THR A 7 -4.13 -12.72 17.76
N GLY A 8 -4.44 -12.95 16.47
CA GLY A 8 -3.52 -12.61 15.37
C GLY A 8 -3.01 -11.15 15.45
N ARG A 9 -3.88 -10.24 15.90
CA ARG A 9 -3.57 -8.84 16.17
C ARG A 9 -2.51 -8.64 17.26
N SER A 10 -2.62 -9.35 18.39
CA SER A 10 -1.62 -9.27 19.47
C SER A 10 -0.24 -9.80 19.03
N LYS A 11 -0.19 -10.87 18.22
CA LYS A 11 1.05 -11.42 17.66
C LYS A 11 1.75 -10.42 16.74
N LEU A 12 0.99 -9.75 15.88
CA LEU A 12 1.50 -8.70 14.99
C LEU A 12 1.99 -7.47 15.74
N GLN A 13 1.26 -7.05 16.77
CA GLN A 13 1.71 -5.95 17.63
C GLN A 13 3.03 -6.27 18.35
N ASN A 14 3.19 -7.50 18.83
CA ASN A 14 4.46 -7.95 19.43
C ASN A 14 5.60 -7.92 18.42
N LYS A 15 5.41 -8.46 17.21
CA LYS A 15 6.41 -8.40 16.13
C LYS A 15 6.78 -6.95 15.79
N ARG A 16 5.79 -6.05 15.70
CA ARG A 16 6.01 -4.62 15.43
C ARG A 16 6.84 -3.95 16.53
N ALA A 17 6.52 -4.23 17.79
CA ALA A 17 7.26 -3.70 18.92
C ALA A 17 8.74 -4.17 18.91
N THR A 18 8.98 -5.45 18.62
CA THR A 18 10.34 -6.00 18.49
C THR A 18 11.11 -5.33 17.35
N LEU A 19 10.51 -5.18 16.17
CA LEU A 19 11.16 -4.49 15.04
C LEU A 19 11.52 -3.04 15.37
N ASN A 20 10.60 -2.30 15.99
CA ASN A 20 10.86 -0.92 16.40
C ASN A 20 12.01 -0.82 17.41
N GLN A 21 12.10 -1.74 18.38
CA GLN A 21 13.22 -1.78 19.32
C GLN A 21 14.56 -2.04 18.60
N GLN A 22 14.58 -2.93 17.60
CA GLN A 22 15.78 -3.19 16.80
C GLN A 22 16.19 -1.98 15.95
N ILE A 23 15.23 -1.29 15.33
CA ILE A 23 15.49 -0.06 14.56
C ILE A 23 16.07 1.02 15.47
N ILE A 24 15.48 1.25 16.65
CA ILE A 24 15.98 2.23 17.61
C ILE A 24 17.41 1.88 18.05
N LYS A 25 17.70 0.59 18.28
CA LYS A 25 19.06 0.13 18.59
C LYS A 25 20.04 0.46 17.47
N GLN A 26 19.71 0.13 16.22
CA GLN A 26 20.57 0.40 15.08
C GLN A 26 20.78 1.90 14.83
N MET A 27 19.74 2.71 14.99
CA MET A 27 19.83 4.18 14.93
C MET A 27 20.82 4.74 15.96
N ARG A 28 20.78 4.22 17.20
CA ARG A 28 21.72 4.61 18.26
C ARG A 28 23.15 4.17 17.95
N MET A 29 23.33 2.94 17.46
CA MET A 29 24.65 2.42 17.05
C MET A 29 25.25 3.29 15.94
N ARG A 30 24.45 3.64 14.93
CA ARG A 30 24.86 4.54 13.84
C ARG A 30 25.34 5.89 14.37
N ALA A 31 24.53 6.53 15.22
CA ALA A 31 24.90 7.82 15.81
C ALA A 31 26.21 7.72 16.63
N GLY A 32 26.41 6.63 17.38
CA GLY A 32 27.65 6.37 18.10
C GLY A 32 28.86 6.20 17.17
N ALA A 33 28.71 5.44 16.09
CA ALA A 33 29.75 5.25 15.08
C ALA A 33 30.09 6.56 14.35
N GLU A 34 29.10 7.36 13.96
CA GLU A 34 29.30 8.69 13.36
C GLU A 34 30.05 9.64 14.30
N ASN A 35 29.75 9.60 15.60
CA ASN A 35 30.47 10.39 16.60
C ASN A 35 31.93 9.93 16.76
N LEU A 36 32.19 8.62 16.79
CA LEU A 36 33.54 8.08 16.85
C LEU A 36 34.36 8.45 15.61
N LEU A 37 33.74 8.39 14.41
CA LEU A 37 34.38 8.78 13.15
C LEU A 37 34.84 10.24 13.17
N LYS A 38 34.01 11.13 13.74
CA LYS A 38 34.32 12.56 13.90
C LYS A 38 35.41 12.82 14.94
N ALA A 39 35.45 12.04 16.01
CA ALA A 39 36.37 12.26 17.13
C ALA A 39 37.77 11.64 16.91
N THR A 40 37.89 10.63 16.06
CA THR A 40 39.16 9.90 15.87
C THR A 40 40.04 10.52 14.78
N ASN A 41 41.36 10.51 15.00
CA ASN A 41 42.37 10.86 13.99
C ASN A 41 43.16 9.63 13.49
N ASN A 42 42.84 8.44 13.97
CA ASN A 42 43.51 7.20 13.53
C ASN A 42 42.82 6.62 12.30
N ASN A 43 43.54 6.58 11.17
CA ASN A 43 43.00 6.11 9.88
C ASN A 43 42.51 4.66 9.91
N LYS A 44 43.15 3.76 10.66
CA LYS A 44 42.69 2.37 10.78
C LYS A 44 41.33 2.29 11.49
N VAL A 45 41.13 3.13 12.51
CA VAL A 45 39.85 3.22 13.21
C VAL A 45 38.79 3.84 12.30
N LYS A 46 39.13 4.85 11.49
CA LYS A 46 38.19 5.43 10.51
C LYS A 46 37.70 4.40 9.50
N GLU A 47 38.61 3.63 8.89
CA GLU A 47 38.25 2.57 7.93
C GLU A 47 37.32 1.53 8.55
N MET A 48 37.64 1.07 9.76
CA MET A 48 36.79 0.13 10.50
C MET A 48 35.40 0.70 10.79
N VAL A 49 35.32 1.96 11.25
CA VAL A 49 34.05 2.62 11.55
C VAL A 49 33.21 2.83 10.29
N LEU A 50 33.83 3.16 9.16
CA LEU A 50 33.15 3.30 7.87
C LEU A 50 32.55 1.96 7.41
N LEU A 51 33.28 0.86 7.58
CA LEU A 51 32.76 -0.47 7.29
C LEU A 51 31.56 -0.81 8.18
N GLU A 52 31.64 -0.57 9.50
CA GLU A 52 30.51 -0.84 10.39
C GLU A 52 29.30 0.05 10.12
N LEU A 53 29.52 1.31 9.74
CA LEU A 53 28.43 2.18 9.28
C LEU A 53 27.72 1.59 8.05
N SER A 54 28.44 0.96 7.13
CA SER A 54 27.83 0.29 5.98
C SER A 54 26.93 -0.87 6.39
N TYR A 55 27.38 -1.72 7.32
CA TYR A 55 26.58 -2.82 7.87
C TYR A 55 25.35 -2.32 8.63
N ILE A 56 25.51 -1.31 9.49
CA ILE A 56 24.40 -0.72 10.25
C ILE A 56 23.35 -0.12 9.29
N ASN A 57 23.77 0.54 8.22
CA ASN A 57 22.86 1.09 7.22
C ASN A 57 22.09 0.00 6.46
N ALA A 58 22.76 -1.09 6.06
CA ALA A 58 22.10 -2.22 5.44
C ALA A 58 21.06 -2.88 6.37
N ASP A 59 21.40 -3.02 7.66
CA ASP A 59 20.49 -3.53 8.67
C ASP A 59 19.27 -2.63 8.88
N LEU A 60 19.47 -1.30 8.93
CA LEU A 60 18.37 -0.34 9.03
C LEU A 60 17.42 -0.46 7.84
N GLN A 61 17.95 -0.53 6.60
CA GLN A 61 17.13 -0.71 5.41
C GLN A 61 16.30 -2.00 5.48
N ARG A 62 16.94 -3.11 5.86
CA ARG A 62 16.26 -4.40 6.03
C ARG A 62 15.15 -4.34 7.09
N LEU A 63 15.43 -3.76 8.25
CA LEU A 63 14.47 -3.68 9.36
C LEU A 63 13.29 -2.76 9.04
N MET A 64 13.54 -1.63 8.38
CA MET A 64 12.48 -0.72 7.92
C MET A 64 11.59 -1.39 6.88
N GLY A 65 12.17 -2.10 5.90
CA GLY A 65 11.40 -2.86 4.91
C GLY A 65 10.55 -3.96 5.54
N GLN A 66 11.06 -4.66 6.56
CA GLN A 66 10.27 -5.63 7.32
C GLN A 66 9.11 -4.98 8.08
N LEU A 67 9.32 -3.80 8.67
CA LEU A 67 8.28 -3.06 9.36
C LEU A 67 7.20 -2.57 8.40
N GLU A 68 7.59 -2.11 7.21
CA GLU A 68 6.66 -1.71 6.15
C GLU A 68 5.80 -2.90 5.70
N GLY A 69 6.43 -4.04 5.39
CA GLY A 69 5.71 -5.27 5.03
C GLY A 69 4.76 -5.74 6.13
N LEU A 70 5.13 -5.57 7.40
CA LEU A 70 4.27 -5.87 8.54
C LEU A 70 3.08 -4.90 8.64
N ASN A 71 3.27 -3.63 8.31
CA ASN A 71 2.22 -2.61 8.32
C ASN A 71 1.23 -2.77 7.16
N SER A 72 1.67 -3.34 6.04
CA SER A 72 0.83 -3.68 4.89
C SER A 72 0.22 -5.09 4.96
N SER A 73 0.54 -5.89 5.98
CA SER A 73 0.06 -7.28 6.07
C SER A 73 -1.44 -7.36 6.34
N MET A 74 -2.14 -8.15 5.53
CA MET A 74 -3.57 -8.46 5.70
C MET A 74 -3.80 -9.76 6.51
N GLU A 75 -2.74 -10.41 7.00
CA GLU A 75 -2.80 -11.72 7.68
C GLU A 75 -3.73 -11.75 8.92
N VAL A 76 -4.00 -10.63 9.58
CA VAL A 76 -4.99 -10.57 10.70
C VAL A 76 -6.41 -10.84 10.21
N TYR A 77 -6.68 -10.45 8.96
CA TYR A 77 -8.02 -10.47 8.36
C TYR A 77 -8.23 -11.72 7.52
N GLN A 78 -7.15 -12.38 7.11
CA GLN A 78 -7.18 -13.62 6.35
C GLN A 78 -6.96 -14.78 7.32
N ASN A 79 -8.05 -15.36 7.81
CA ASN A 79 -7.98 -16.54 8.66
C ASN A 79 -7.68 -17.75 7.77
N THR A 80 -6.41 -18.15 7.66
CA THR A 80 -5.97 -19.23 6.75
C THR A 80 -6.49 -20.61 7.13
N GLU A 81 -6.87 -20.81 8.40
CA GLU A 81 -7.28 -22.12 8.94
C GLU A 81 -8.75 -22.44 8.69
N GLU A 82 -9.60 -21.48 8.32
CA GLU A 82 -11.01 -21.73 8.07
C GLU A 82 -11.56 -20.74 7.03
N THR A 83 -11.46 -21.11 5.75
CA THR A 83 -12.53 -20.77 4.78
C THR A 83 -13.80 -21.57 5.09
N ALA A 84 -14.09 -21.80 6.38
CA ALA A 84 -15.29 -22.48 6.84
C ALA A 84 -16.41 -21.46 6.78
N ASN A 85 -17.17 -21.49 5.69
CA ASN A 85 -18.55 -20.98 5.58
C ASN A 85 -18.85 -19.74 6.43
N ILE A 86 -18.03 -18.68 6.33
CA ILE A 86 -18.35 -17.42 6.99
C ILE A 86 -19.53 -16.85 6.21
N PRO A 87 -20.72 -16.69 6.83
CA PRO A 87 -21.86 -16.15 6.12
C PRO A 87 -21.55 -14.72 5.70
N LEU A 88 -21.51 -14.48 4.39
CA LEU A 88 -21.33 -13.16 3.81
C LEU A 88 -22.70 -12.48 3.70
N ILE A 89 -22.74 -11.16 3.92
CA ILE A 89 -23.91 -10.36 3.62
C ILE A 89 -23.80 -9.90 2.17
N ALA A 90 -24.67 -10.41 1.30
CA ALA A 90 -24.76 -9.91 -0.06
C ALA A 90 -25.27 -8.45 -0.04
N LEU A 91 -24.59 -7.57 -0.77
CA LEU A 91 -25.04 -6.20 -0.97
C LEU A 91 -25.73 -6.10 -2.31
N GLY A 92 -26.92 -5.48 -2.33
CA GLY A 92 -27.61 -5.15 -3.57
C GLY A 92 -26.83 -4.09 -4.37
N LEU A 93 -26.82 -4.23 -5.68
CA LEU A 93 -26.33 -3.18 -6.57
C LEU A 93 -27.32 -2.01 -6.56
N LYS A 94 -26.80 -0.79 -6.68
CA LYS A 94 -27.64 0.40 -6.78
C LYS A 94 -28.29 0.48 -8.16
N GLU A 95 -29.56 0.84 -8.19
CA GLU A 95 -30.22 1.25 -9.42
C GLU A 95 -29.58 2.54 -9.93
N THR A 96 -29.26 2.54 -11.22
CA THR A 96 -28.72 3.71 -11.91
C THR A 96 -29.81 4.31 -12.80
N LYS A 97 -29.82 5.64 -12.92
CA LYS A 97 -30.71 6.36 -13.83
C LYS A 97 -30.15 6.36 -15.24
N GLU A 98 -30.98 6.61 -16.23
CA GLU A 98 -30.51 6.93 -17.57
C GLU A 98 -29.83 8.30 -17.57
N ILE A 99 -28.69 8.38 -18.25
CA ILE A 99 -27.89 9.60 -18.38
C ILE A 99 -27.40 9.62 -19.82
N ASP A 100 -27.67 10.72 -20.52
CA ASP A 100 -27.11 10.97 -21.84
C ASP A 100 -25.72 11.61 -21.71
N PHE A 101 -24.69 10.87 -22.15
CA PHE A 101 -23.32 11.36 -22.18
C PHE A 101 -22.94 11.99 -23.52
N SER A 102 -23.77 11.84 -24.55
CA SER A 102 -23.46 12.27 -25.92
C SER A 102 -23.25 13.78 -25.98
N SER A 103 -24.19 14.58 -25.44
CA SER A 103 -24.07 16.04 -25.43
C SER A 103 -22.85 16.54 -24.63
N PRO A 104 -22.63 16.13 -23.35
CA PRO A 104 -21.46 16.57 -22.60
C PRO A 104 -20.12 16.21 -23.25
N PHE A 105 -20.00 15.04 -23.88
CA PHE A 105 -18.76 14.67 -24.55
C PHE A 105 -18.53 15.45 -25.85
N LYS A 106 -19.59 15.71 -26.64
CA LYS A 106 -19.46 16.54 -27.85
C LYS A 106 -19.04 17.97 -27.50
N ASP A 107 -19.62 18.53 -26.43
CA ASP A 107 -19.25 19.86 -25.94
C ASP A 107 -17.78 19.87 -25.47
N PHE A 108 -17.36 18.83 -24.73
CA PHE A 108 -15.98 18.68 -24.26
C PHE A 108 -14.97 18.53 -25.41
N ILE A 109 -15.30 17.74 -26.43
CA ILE A 109 -14.45 17.53 -27.61
C ILE A 109 -14.27 18.84 -28.38
N LEU A 110 -15.36 19.57 -28.59
CA LEU A 110 -15.32 20.87 -29.26
C LEU A 110 -14.50 21.89 -28.46
N GLU A 111 -14.69 21.96 -27.14
CA GLU A 111 -13.99 22.93 -26.28
C GLU A 111 -12.49 22.65 -26.17
N HIS A 112 -12.09 21.40 -25.96
CA HIS A 112 -10.70 21.06 -25.66
C HIS A 112 -9.86 20.72 -26.90
N TYR A 113 -10.48 20.16 -27.94
CA TYR A 113 -9.78 19.68 -29.14
C TYR A 113 -10.15 20.46 -30.40
N SER A 114 -11.18 21.33 -30.35
CA SER A 114 -11.68 22.06 -31.52
C SER A 114 -12.13 21.13 -32.66
N GLU A 115 -12.55 19.92 -32.31
CA GLU A 115 -13.04 18.89 -33.24
C GLU A 115 -14.58 18.84 -33.24
N ASP A 116 -15.17 18.44 -34.37
CA ASP A 116 -16.62 18.22 -34.44
C ASP A 116 -16.97 16.90 -33.75
N GLY A 117 -17.64 16.99 -32.61
CA GLY A 117 -18.12 15.86 -31.82
C GLY A 117 -19.06 14.91 -32.57
N ARG A 118 -19.63 15.31 -33.71
CA ARG A 118 -20.39 14.42 -34.60
C ARG A 118 -19.56 13.29 -35.20
N SER A 119 -18.26 13.49 -35.30
CA SER A 119 -17.34 12.45 -35.81
C SER A 119 -17.24 11.24 -34.88
N PHE A 120 -17.67 11.39 -33.62
CA PHE A 120 -17.59 10.37 -32.57
C PHE A 120 -18.97 9.81 -32.17
N GLU A 121 -19.99 10.03 -33.01
CA GLU A 121 -21.36 9.62 -32.70
C GLU A 121 -21.50 8.10 -32.53
N GLU A 122 -20.77 7.33 -33.35
CA GLU A 122 -20.79 5.86 -33.33
C GLU A 122 -20.17 5.34 -32.03
N GLU A 123 -19.01 5.85 -31.65
CA GLU A 123 -18.32 5.47 -30.41
C GLU A 123 -19.10 5.88 -29.16
N LEU A 124 -19.78 7.04 -29.21
CA LEU A 124 -20.66 7.49 -28.13
C LEU A 124 -21.92 6.61 -28.03
N ALA A 125 -22.46 6.12 -29.15
CA ALA A 125 -23.57 5.18 -29.16
C ALA A 125 -23.14 3.83 -28.54
N ASP A 126 -21.98 3.30 -28.92
CA ASP A 126 -21.42 2.08 -28.34
C ASP A 126 -21.22 2.21 -26.82
N LEU A 127 -20.72 3.36 -26.36
CA LEU A 127 -20.56 3.64 -24.92
C LEU A 127 -21.91 3.64 -24.20
N MET A 128 -22.93 4.23 -24.82
CA MET A 128 -24.28 4.28 -24.26
C MET A 128 -24.90 2.88 -24.18
N ASP A 129 -24.73 2.05 -25.21
CA ASP A 129 -25.22 0.67 -25.24
C ASP A 129 -24.50 -0.24 -24.22
N LEU A 130 -23.18 -0.11 -24.11
CA LEU A 130 -22.39 -0.80 -23.09
C LEU A 130 -22.88 -0.43 -21.70
N ARG A 131 -23.12 0.86 -21.45
CA ARG A 131 -23.66 1.33 -20.19
C ARG A 131 -25.01 0.70 -19.90
N GLN A 132 -25.93 0.63 -20.86
CA GLN A 132 -27.24 -0.01 -20.65
C GLN A 132 -27.07 -1.49 -20.27
N SER A 133 -26.17 -2.20 -20.93
CA SER A 133 -25.87 -3.60 -20.63
C SER A 133 -25.34 -3.79 -19.20
N CYS A 134 -24.51 -2.87 -18.70
CA CYS A 134 -24.04 -2.89 -17.32
C CYS A 134 -25.12 -2.59 -16.26
N ARG A 135 -26.25 -1.96 -16.65
CA ARG A 135 -27.38 -1.70 -15.72
C ARG A 135 -28.19 -2.95 -15.43
N THR A 136 -28.27 -3.84 -16.41
CA THR A 136 -28.99 -5.11 -16.33
C THR A 136 -28.01 -6.25 -16.57
N PRO A 137 -27.08 -6.52 -15.64
CA PRO A 137 -26.21 -7.67 -15.77
C PRO A 137 -27.08 -8.94 -15.70
N SER A 138 -27.25 -9.60 -16.85
CA SER A 138 -27.95 -10.88 -17.00
C SER A 138 -27.10 -12.04 -16.52
#